data_AF-A0AAX1F6D7-F1
#
_entry.id   AF-A0AAX1F6D7-F1
#
_cell.length_a   1.000
_cell.length_b   1.000
_cell.length_c   1.000
_cell.angle_alpha   90.00
_cell.angle_beta   90.00
_cell.angle_gamma   90.00
#
_symmetry.space_group_name_H-M   'P 1'
#
loop_
_entity.id
_entity.type
_entity.pdbx_description
1 polymer ?
#
loop_
_entity_poly.entity_id
_entity_poly.type
_entity_poly.pdbx_seq_one_letter_code
_entity_poly.pdbx_strand_id
1 'polypeptide(L)'
;MPSPINIAELRRRNLREWINRLHQGRQIDFVSATGINQGELSALLKNKPFGERKARKIEHSAGMPALWLDTDHNQPASAPQPTHRNTHPMSVPISTIPEILADLKAGKMVIITDAEDRENEGDLLMAAQFVTPEAINFMIKHARGLVCLPMAEELVDKLNLPLMTQHNGAQYGTNFTVSIEAAHGISTGISAADRALTIQTAVSPAAQPEDIVQPGHIFPLRAQKGGVLVRAGHTEAGVDLAQMCGLIPAAVICEIINDDGTMAHMPELTEFAQQHGLKIGTITDLIEYRSRTETLLEEMGSSPVHTPWGDFRQHVYVDKLSGETHLALVKGSPQPDTETLVRVHEPFSAMDFLQTNPRHSWPLPQALERIQAVEHGVAILLHRTEDGAALLNRTLPKGKNQTRQWDSKTYGIGAQILANLHVKKMRVLGQPSSLTGLTGFGLEVTGFESLE
;
A
#
# COMPACT_ATOMS: atom_id res chain seq x y z
N MET A 1 -16.75 40.50 3.20
CA MET A 1 -16.65 39.05 2.93
C MET A 1 -17.20 38.32 4.15
N PRO A 2 -18.14 37.38 4.02
CA PRO A 2 -18.55 36.56 5.15
C PRO A 2 -17.37 35.68 5.60
N SER A 3 -17.16 35.55 6.91
CA SER A 3 -16.16 34.65 7.47
C SER A 3 -16.36 33.21 6.96
N PRO A 4 -15.29 32.45 6.66
CA PRO A 4 -15.42 31.05 6.24
C PRO A 4 -16.18 30.28 7.33
N ILE A 5 -17.25 29.58 6.92
CA ILE A 5 -18.04 28.75 7.83
C ILE A 5 -17.12 27.67 8.41
N ASN A 6 -17.00 27.63 9.73
CA ASN A 6 -16.28 26.56 10.40
C ASN A 6 -17.05 25.25 10.20
N ILE A 7 -16.59 24.39 9.29
CA ILE A 7 -17.22 23.11 8.94
C ILE A 7 -17.48 22.24 10.17
N ALA A 8 -16.60 22.27 11.18
CA ALA A 8 -16.80 21.51 12.41
C ALA A 8 -17.98 22.04 13.25
N GLU A 9 -18.22 23.35 13.24
CA GLU A 9 -19.40 23.95 13.88
C GLU A 9 -20.67 23.71 13.08
N LEU A 10 -20.59 23.77 11.75
CA LEU A 10 -21.70 23.47 10.84
C LEU A 10 -22.22 22.04 11.06
N ARG A 11 -21.32 21.05 11.01
CA ARG A 11 -21.63 19.64 11.26
C ARG A 11 -22.24 19.43 12.64
N ARG A 12 -21.69 20.08 13.67
CA ARG A 12 -22.22 20.00 15.04
C ARG A 12 -23.63 20.58 15.14
N ARG A 13 -23.88 21.72 14.49
CA ARG A 13 -25.19 22.36 14.44
C ARG A 13 -26.21 21.47 13.74
N ASN A 14 -25.88 20.95 12.57
CA ASN A 14 -26.77 20.11 11.77
C ASN A 14 -27.07 18.77 12.47
N LEU A 15 -26.09 18.21 13.20
CA LEU A 15 -26.30 17.01 14.01
C LEU A 15 -27.28 17.28 15.17
N ARG A 16 -27.17 18.44 15.85
CA ARG A 16 -28.15 18.84 16.89
C ARG A 16 -29.54 19.01 16.31
N GLU A 17 -29.64 19.64 15.14
CA GLU A 17 -30.91 19.87 14.46
C GLU A 17 -31.58 18.55 14.08
N TRP A 18 -30.81 17.60 13.54
CA TRP A 18 -31.32 16.27 13.19
C TRP A 18 -31.84 15.49 14.41
N ILE A 19 -31.08 15.49 15.52
CA ILE A 19 -31.50 14.85 16.77
C ILE A 19 -32.76 15.51 17.33
N ASN A 20 -32.86 16.84 17.24
CA ASN A 20 -34.07 17.56 17.65
C ASN A 20 -35.27 17.19 16.79
N ARG A 21 -35.09 17.09 15.47
CA ARG A 21 -36.16 16.81 14.51
C ARG A 21 -36.74 15.41 14.63
N LEU A 22 -35.89 14.38 14.73
CA LEU A 22 -36.33 12.98 14.72
C LEU A 22 -36.49 12.35 16.10
N HIS A 23 -35.74 12.83 17.09
CA HIS A 23 -35.72 12.23 18.43
C HIS A 23 -36.16 13.21 19.52
N GLN A 24 -36.75 14.37 19.16
CA GLN A 24 -37.20 15.41 20.10
C GLN A 24 -36.09 15.86 21.07
N GLY A 25 -34.83 15.81 20.63
CA GLY A 25 -33.66 16.19 21.44
C GLY A 25 -33.16 15.10 22.38
N ARG A 26 -33.80 13.91 22.40
CA ARG A 26 -33.36 12.77 23.22
C ARG A 26 -32.18 12.06 22.55
N GLN A 27 -30.97 12.36 23.03
CA GLN A 27 -29.73 11.74 22.52
C GLN A 27 -29.70 10.22 22.70
N ILE A 28 -30.37 9.68 23.73
CA ILE A 28 -30.43 8.24 24.01
C ILE A 28 -31.13 7.50 22.85
N ASP A 29 -32.21 8.08 22.32
CA ASP A 29 -32.97 7.46 21.23
C ASP A 29 -32.17 7.47 19.91
N PHE A 30 -31.41 8.54 19.68
CA PHE A 30 -30.48 8.63 18.54
C PHE A 30 -29.32 7.63 18.66
N VAL A 31 -28.74 7.47 19.86
CA VAL A 31 -27.70 6.45 20.13
C VAL A 31 -28.23 5.05 19.86
N SER A 32 -29.44 4.74 20.33
CA SER A 32 -30.09 3.44 20.12
C SER A 32 -30.33 3.16 18.62
N ALA A 33 -30.76 4.17 17.86
CA ALA A 33 -31.04 4.03 16.43
C ALA A 33 -29.77 3.89 15.55
N THR A 34 -28.65 4.48 15.97
CA THR A 34 -27.44 4.63 15.13
C THR A 34 -26.26 3.75 15.57
N GLY A 35 -26.30 3.18 16.77
CA GLY A 35 -25.20 2.41 17.35
C GLY A 35 -23.97 3.25 17.73
N ILE A 36 -24.06 4.59 17.69
CA ILE A 36 -22.98 5.49 18.10
C ILE A 36 -22.83 5.45 19.62
N ASN A 37 -21.61 5.31 20.13
CA ASN A 37 -21.37 5.33 21.58
C ASN A 37 -21.85 6.66 22.22
N GLN A 38 -22.57 6.60 23.34
CA GLN A 38 -23.13 7.79 24.01
C GLN A 38 -22.08 8.81 24.44
N GLY A 39 -20.91 8.35 24.91
CA GLY A 39 -19.79 9.22 25.27
C GLY A 39 -19.19 9.90 24.04
N GLU A 40 -19.14 9.19 22.92
CA GLU A 40 -18.69 9.74 21.65
C GLU A 40 -19.66 10.82 21.13
N LEU A 41 -20.96 10.54 21.07
CA LEU A 41 -21.96 11.52 20.65
C LEU A 41 -21.91 12.80 21.50
N SER A 42 -21.79 12.64 22.82
CA SER A 42 -21.66 13.76 23.76
C SER A 42 -20.43 14.62 23.48
N ALA A 43 -19.30 14.00 23.12
CA ALA A 43 -18.08 14.72 22.76
C ALA A 43 -18.24 15.51 21.45
N LEU A 44 -18.83 14.88 20.41
CA LEU A 44 -19.10 15.52 19.12
C LEU A 44 -20.00 16.76 19.24
N LEU A 45 -21.04 16.65 20.09
CA LEU A 45 -21.99 17.72 20.34
C LEU A 45 -21.42 18.86 21.20
N LYS A 46 -20.33 18.64 21.95
CA LYS A 46 -19.70 19.65 22.81
C LYS A 46 -18.55 20.37 22.12
N ASN A 47 -17.46 19.65 21.84
CA ASN A 47 -16.20 20.28 21.46
C ASN A 47 -15.34 19.44 20.52
N LYS A 48 -15.58 18.12 20.39
CA LYS A 48 -14.81 17.26 19.52
C LYS A 48 -15.16 17.59 18.06
N PRO A 49 -14.21 18.05 17.23
CA PRO A 49 -14.43 18.17 15.80
C PRO A 49 -14.56 16.77 15.20
N PHE A 50 -15.32 16.62 14.12
CA PHE A 50 -15.36 15.37 13.38
C PHE A 50 -15.20 15.59 11.88
N GLY A 51 -14.22 14.89 11.33
CA GLY A 51 -13.87 14.88 9.92
C GLY A 51 -14.92 14.17 9.07
N GLU A 52 -14.73 14.25 7.75
CA GLU A 52 -15.71 13.80 6.76
C GLU A 52 -16.07 12.32 6.91
N ARG A 53 -15.10 11.43 7.08
CA ARG A 53 -15.35 9.99 7.30
C ARG A 53 -16.32 9.71 8.45
N LYS A 54 -16.20 10.49 9.54
CA LYS A 54 -17.11 10.35 10.69
C LYS A 54 -18.47 10.96 10.39
N ALA A 55 -18.54 12.09 9.69
CA ALA A 55 -19.79 12.69 9.25
C ALA A 55 -20.59 11.74 8.34
N ARG A 56 -19.95 11.15 7.31
CA ARG A 56 -20.57 10.18 6.40
C ARG A 56 -21.06 8.93 7.13
N LYS A 57 -20.28 8.41 8.07
CA LYS A 57 -20.70 7.26 8.89
C LYS A 57 -21.93 7.59 9.73
N ILE A 58 -21.99 8.79 10.31
CA ILE A 58 -23.15 9.26 11.09
C ILE A 58 -24.37 9.43 10.17
N GLU A 59 -24.20 10.07 9.01
CA GLU A 59 -25.26 10.26 8.01
C GLU A 59 -25.85 8.91 7.57
N HIS A 60 -25.00 7.97 7.18
CA HIS A 60 -25.41 6.63 6.80
C HIS A 60 -26.13 5.90 7.94
N SER A 61 -25.57 5.92 9.15
CA SER A 61 -26.15 5.19 10.29
C SER A 61 -27.46 5.81 10.78
N ALA A 62 -27.66 7.11 10.56
CA ALA A 62 -28.85 7.86 10.97
C ALA A 62 -29.87 8.08 9.85
N GLY A 63 -29.64 7.52 8.65
CA GLY A 63 -30.51 7.70 7.49
C GLY A 63 -30.62 9.16 7.02
N MET A 64 -29.58 9.96 7.19
CA MET A 64 -29.54 11.34 6.71
C MET A 64 -29.37 11.38 5.19
N PRO A 65 -29.91 12.40 4.50
CA PRO A 65 -29.53 12.71 3.13
C PRO A 65 -28.01 12.89 3.00
N ALA A 66 -27.46 12.58 1.82
CA ALA A 66 -26.03 12.76 1.56
C ALA A 66 -25.61 14.22 1.78
N LEU A 67 -24.45 14.42 2.42
CA LEU A 67 -23.89 15.74 2.74
C LEU A 67 -24.76 16.59 3.69
N TRP A 68 -25.76 16.01 4.36
CA TRP A 68 -26.65 16.74 5.27
C TRP A 68 -25.89 17.52 6.36
N LEU A 69 -24.84 16.92 6.94
CA LEU A 69 -24.04 17.56 7.99
C LEU A 69 -23.13 18.67 7.45
N ASP A 70 -22.89 18.70 6.14
CA ASP A 70 -22.05 19.70 5.47
C ASP A 70 -22.85 20.80 4.76
N THR A 71 -24.19 20.67 4.72
CA THR A 71 -25.08 21.61 4.04
C THR A 71 -25.47 22.77 4.97
N ASP A 72 -25.35 24.01 4.52
CA ASP A 72 -25.84 25.17 5.26
C ASP A 72 -27.35 25.37 5.05
N HIS A 73 -28.15 24.74 5.92
CA HIS A 73 -29.63 24.79 5.88
C HIS A 73 -30.24 26.17 6.17
N ASN A 74 -29.42 27.17 6.52
CA ASN A 74 -29.87 28.54 6.80
C ASN A 74 -29.78 29.49 5.59
N GLN A 75 -29.32 29.04 4.42
CA GLN A 75 -29.36 29.87 3.21
C GLN A 75 -30.70 29.69 2.48
N PRO A 76 -31.33 30.79 2.00
CA PRO A 76 -32.51 30.69 1.17
C PRO A 76 -32.18 29.91 -0.10
N ALA A 77 -33.01 28.92 -0.42
CA ALA A 77 -32.83 28.02 -1.55
C ALA A 77 -32.56 28.81 -2.84
N SER A 78 -31.35 28.71 -3.39
CA SER A 78 -31.06 29.15 -4.74
C SER A 78 -31.81 28.25 -5.73
N ALA A 79 -32.30 28.87 -6.80
CA ALA A 79 -33.18 28.28 -7.80
C ALA A 79 -32.69 26.92 -8.33
N PRO A 80 -33.62 26.00 -8.71
CA PRO A 80 -33.26 24.67 -9.18
C PRO A 80 -32.43 24.77 -10.46
N GLN A 81 -31.15 24.39 -10.36
CA GLN A 81 -30.35 24.05 -11.53
C GLN A 81 -30.97 22.82 -12.20
N PRO A 82 -30.98 22.75 -13.55
CA PRO A 82 -31.66 21.70 -14.28
C PRO A 82 -31.17 20.34 -13.82
N THR A 83 -32.12 19.46 -13.51
CA THR A 83 -31.90 18.08 -13.11
C THR A 83 -30.98 17.39 -14.11
N HIS A 84 -29.69 17.28 -13.77
CA HIS A 84 -28.88 16.22 -14.33
C HIS A 84 -29.57 14.92 -13.93
N ARG A 85 -29.99 14.17 -14.96
CA ARG A 85 -30.51 12.82 -14.80
C ARG A 85 -29.63 12.09 -13.79
N ASN A 86 -30.28 11.42 -12.84
CA ASN A 86 -29.65 10.53 -11.89
C ASN A 86 -29.14 9.29 -12.66
N THR A 87 -28.12 9.47 -13.50
CA THR A 87 -27.18 8.42 -13.82
C THR A 87 -26.28 8.39 -12.60
N HIS A 88 -26.41 7.38 -11.75
CA HIS A 88 -25.23 6.97 -10.98
C HIS A 88 -24.09 6.90 -12.01
N PRO A 89 -22.96 7.60 -11.83
CA PRO A 89 -21.80 7.31 -12.65
C PRO A 89 -21.63 5.80 -12.54
N MET A 90 -21.66 5.10 -13.67
CA MET A 90 -21.20 3.72 -13.65
C MET A 90 -19.76 3.81 -13.17
N SER A 91 -19.54 3.43 -11.91
CA SER A 91 -18.20 3.36 -11.35
C SER A 91 -17.39 2.52 -12.32
N VAL A 92 -16.35 3.08 -12.93
CA VAL A 92 -15.37 2.27 -13.66
C VAL A 92 -14.85 1.28 -12.63
N PRO A 93 -15.13 -0.02 -12.77
CA PRO A 93 -14.67 -0.98 -11.80
C PRO A 93 -13.15 -1.00 -11.81
N ILE A 94 -12.54 -1.13 -10.63
CA ILE A 94 -11.12 -1.44 -10.53
C ILE A 94 -10.86 -2.69 -11.37
N SER A 95 -9.98 -2.54 -12.36
CA SER A 95 -9.64 -3.59 -13.30
C SER A 95 -8.69 -4.58 -12.66
N THR A 96 -8.83 -5.85 -13.04
CA THR A 96 -7.94 -6.89 -12.55
C THR A 96 -6.52 -6.67 -13.08
N ILE A 97 -5.51 -7.11 -12.33
CA ILE A 97 -4.11 -7.01 -12.78
C ILE A 97 -3.87 -7.65 -14.16
N PRO A 98 -4.45 -8.81 -14.52
CA PRO A 98 -4.38 -9.33 -15.88
C PRO A 98 -4.90 -8.38 -16.98
N GLU A 99 -5.97 -7.62 -16.71
CA GLU A 99 -6.51 -6.65 -17.66
C GLU A 99 -5.62 -5.41 -17.81
N ILE A 100 -4.97 -4.99 -16.72
CA ILE A 100 -3.95 -3.93 -16.71
C ILE A 100 -2.73 -4.37 -17.52
N LEU A 101 -2.20 -5.58 -17.26
CA LEU A 101 -1.08 -6.15 -18.00
C LEU A 101 -1.39 -6.28 -19.51
N ALA A 102 -2.62 -6.63 -19.87
CA ALA A 102 -3.03 -6.72 -21.27
C ALA A 102 -2.96 -5.37 -22.01
N ASP A 103 -3.39 -4.29 -21.38
CA ASP A 103 -3.33 -2.95 -21.99
C ASP A 103 -1.88 -2.43 -22.06
N LEU A 104 -1.07 -2.69 -21.03
CA LEU A 104 0.35 -2.34 -21.04
C LEU A 104 1.13 -3.10 -22.13
N LYS A 105 0.87 -4.40 -22.32
CA LYS A 105 1.43 -5.19 -23.44
C LYS A 105 1.02 -4.66 -24.80
N ALA A 106 -0.15 -4.05 -24.90
CA ALA A 106 -0.65 -3.42 -26.12
C ALA A 106 -0.12 -1.98 -26.32
N GLY A 107 0.76 -1.48 -25.46
CA GLY A 107 1.33 -0.13 -25.54
C GLY A 107 0.38 0.98 -25.10
N LYS A 108 -0.71 0.65 -24.40
CA LYS A 108 -1.66 1.64 -23.88
C LYS A 108 -1.25 2.14 -22.50
N MET A 109 -1.78 3.30 -22.14
CA MET A 109 -1.73 3.81 -20.77
C MET A 109 -2.79 3.14 -19.90
N VAL A 110 -2.52 3.09 -18.60
CA VAL A 110 -3.45 2.74 -17.52
C VAL A 110 -3.31 3.77 -16.41
N ILE A 111 -4.24 3.77 -15.46
CA ILE A 111 -4.11 4.51 -14.21
C ILE A 111 -3.74 3.52 -13.11
N ILE A 112 -2.70 3.81 -12.33
CA ILE A 112 -2.37 3.07 -11.12
C ILE A 112 -2.54 4.00 -9.94
N THR A 113 -3.26 3.55 -8.92
CA THR A 113 -3.43 4.30 -7.67
C THR A 113 -2.72 3.60 -6.52
N ASP A 114 -2.19 4.39 -5.60
CA ASP A 114 -1.67 3.87 -4.34
C ASP A 114 -2.78 3.74 -3.28
N ALA A 115 -2.40 3.37 -2.05
CA ALA A 115 -3.34 3.18 -0.96
C ALA A 115 -3.83 4.53 -0.39
N GLU A 116 -5.07 4.56 0.12
CA GLU A 116 -5.69 5.76 0.71
C GLU A 116 -4.88 6.39 1.86
N ASP A 117 -4.00 5.62 2.52
CA ASP A 117 -3.14 6.06 3.62
C ASP A 117 -1.72 6.45 3.20
N ARG A 118 -1.40 6.41 1.90
CA ARG A 118 -0.13 6.88 1.31
C ARG A 118 -0.31 8.27 0.68
N GLU A 119 -0.30 8.40 -0.65
CA GLU A 119 -0.55 9.68 -1.33
C GLU A 119 -2.05 9.81 -1.70
N ASN A 120 -2.74 8.67 -1.84
CA ASN A 120 -4.11 8.58 -2.33
C ASN A 120 -4.27 9.24 -3.72
N GLU A 121 -3.25 9.09 -4.55
CA GLU A 121 -3.11 9.73 -5.86
C GLU A 121 -3.13 8.68 -6.98
N GLY A 122 -3.35 9.13 -8.21
CA GLY A 122 -3.32 8.27 -9.39
C GLY A 122 -2.34 8.78 -10.44
N ASP A 123 -1.53 7.86 -10.95
CA ASP A 123 -0.57 8.12 -12.01
C ASP A 123 -1.05 7.49 -13.31
N LEU A 124 -0.98 8.25 -14.40
CA LEU A 124 -0.90 7.64 -15.73
C LEU A 124 0.36 6.81 -15.81
N LEU A 125 0.26 5.58 -16.31
CA LEU A 125 1.39 4.65 -16.42
C LEU A 125 1.36 3.95 -17.78
N MET A 126 2.50 3.90 -18.45
CA MET A 126 2.72 3.03 -19.62
C MET A 126 4.13 2.44 -19.63
N ALA A 127 4.32 1.32 -20.33
CA ALA A 127 5.66 0.76 -20.51
C ALA A 127 6.53 1.70 -21.35
N ALA A 128 7.74 2.00 -20.88
CA ALA A 128 8.57 3.07 -21.45
C ALA A 128 8.98 2.82 -22.90
N GLN A 129 9.18 1.55 -23.28
CA GLN A 129 9.52 1.16 -24.66
C GLN A 129 8.44 1.52 -25.69
N PHE A 130 7.20 1.74 -25.26
CA PHE A 130 6.09 2.11 -26.14
C PHE A 130 5.77 3.61 -26.13
N VAL A 131 6.57 4.43 -25.43
CA VAL A 131 6.31 5.87 -25.36
C VAL A 131 6.39 6.52 -26.75
N THR A 132 5.46 7.42 -27.03
CA THR A 132 5.43 8.22 -28.26
C THR A 132 5.30 9.72 -27.93
N PRO A 133 5.58 10.63 -28.88
CA PRO A 133 5.33 12.06 -28.68
C PRO A 133 3.86 12.36 -28.31
N GLU A 134 2.91 11.63 -28.90
CA GLU A 134 1.47 11.76 -28.60
C GLU A 134 1.16 11.33 -27.17
N ALA A 135 1.81 10.27 -26.68
CA ALA A 135 1.68 9.82 -25.30
C ALA A 135 2.20 10.86 -24.31
N ILE A 136 3.39 11.42 -24.54
CA ILE A 136 3.94 12.51 -23.70
C ILE A 136 3.05 13.75 -23.75
N ASN A 137 2.57 14.11 -24.95
CA ASN A 137 1.66 15.23 -25.11
C ASN A 137 0.34 15.01 -24.38
N PHE A 138 -0.17 13.77 -24.37
CA PHE A 138 -1.37 13.41 -23.62
C PHE A 138 -1.13 13.58 -22.11
N MET A 139 -0.03 13.02 -21.58
CA MET A 139 0.33 13.13 -20.16
C MET A 139 0.41 14.60 -19.72
N ILE A 140 1.16 15.44 -20.43
CA ILE A 140 1.36 16.85 -20.01
C ILE A 140 0.13 17.73 -20.19
N LYS A 141 -0.78 17.34 -21.09
CA LYS A 141 -2.00 18.09 -21.35
C LYS A 141 -3.13 17.71 -20.40
N HIS A 142 -3.28 16.42 -20.13
CA HIS A 142 -4.44 15.88 -19.42
C HIS A 142 -4.12 15.50 -17.97
N ALA A 143 -2.97 14.88 -17.69
CA ALA A 143 -2.55 14.58 -16.31
C ALA A 143 -1.84 15.78 -15.67
N ARG A 144 -0.96 16.46 -16.42
CA ARG A 144 -0.25 17.71 -16.04
C ARG A 144 0.76 17.59 -14.90
N GLY A 145 0.89 16.42 -14.29
CA GLY A 145 1.94 16.11 -13.31
C GLY A 145 3.34 16.05 -13.92
N LEU A 146 4.28 15.56 -13.11
CA LEU A 146 5.67 15.47 -13.52
C LEU A 146 5.87 14.18 -14.32
N VAL A 147 6.31 14.31 -15.58
CA VAL A 147 6.66 13.13 -16.37
C VAL A 147 7.95 12.52 -15.84
N CYS A 148 7.85 11.35 -15.24
CA CYS A 148 8.97 10.62 -14.67
C CYS A 148 9.21 9.30 -15.42
N LEU A 149 10.43 8.77 -15.29
CA LEU A 149 10.88 7.53 -15.91
C LEU A 149 11.32 6.52 -14.83
N PRO A 150 10.39 5.75 -14.23
CA PRO A 150 10.74 4.60 -13.41
C PRO A 150 11.58 3.59 -14.17
N MET A 151 12.70 3.19 -13.58
CA MET A 151 13.65 2.24 -14.17
C MET A 151 14.12 1.25 -13.12
N ALA A 152 14.28 0.00 -13.55
CA ALA A 152 15.00 -1.00 -12.76
C ALA A 152 16.43 -0.54 -12.46
N GLU A 153 16.94 -0.97 -11.32
CA GLU A 153 18.27 -0.65 -10.81
C GLU A 153 19.37 -0.89 -11.85
N GLU A 154 19.30 -2.00 -12.58
CA GLU A 154 20.31 -2.39 -13.58
C GLU A 154 20.35 -1.43 -14.77
N LEU A 155 19.21 -0.85 -15.16
CA LEU A 155 19.14 0.14 -16.23
C LEU A 155 19.72 1.49 -15.79
N VAL A 156 19.44 1.88 -14.54
CA VAL A 156 20.00 3.10 -13.93
C VAL A 156 21.52 2.98 -13.81
N ASP A 157 22.01 1.83 -13.35
CA ASP A 157 23.44 1.55 -13.20
C ASP A 157 24.15 1.49 -14.57
N LYS A 158 23.53 0.88 -15.58
CA LYS A 158 24.07 0.82 -16.94
C LYS A 158 24.32 2.21 -17.53
N LEU A 159 23.47 3.19 -17.22
CA LEU A 159 23.60 4.58 -17.68
C LEU A 159 24.43 5.46 -16.74
N ASN A 160 25.00 4.90 -15.66
CA ASN A 160 25.73 5.65 -14.63
C ASN A 160 24.95 6.86 -14.08
N LEU A 161 23.64 6.70 -13.82
CA LEU A 161 22.81 7.80 -13.32
C LEU A 161 22.85 7.89 -11.78
N PRO A 162 23.54 8.88 -11.19
CA PRO A 162 23.55 9.04 -9.74
C PRO A 162 22.20 9.56 -9.22
N LEU A 163 21.89 9.26 -7.95
CA LEU A 163 20.79 9.91 -7.23
C LEU A 163 21.03 11.42 -7.14
N MET A 164 19.97 12.22 -7.32
CA MET A 164 20.10 13.69 -7.29
C MET A 164 20.45 14.24 -5.89
N THR A 165 20.14 13.48 -4.84
CA THR A 165 20.45 13.82 -3.45
C THR A 165 21.06 12.62 -2.75
N GLN A 166 22.10 12.86 -1.93
CA GLN A 166 22.68 11.85 -1.04
C GLN A 166 21.83 11.62 0.21
N HIS A 167 21.01 12.61 0.59
CA HIS A 167 20.12 12.55 1.74
C HIS A 167 18.68 12.83 1.29
N ASN A 168 17.93 11.75 1.07
CA ASN A 168 16.53 11.86 0.69
C ASN A 168 15.67 12.16 1.94
N GLY A 169 15.21 13.41 2.06
CA GLY A 169 14.30 13.84 3.12
C GLY A 169 12.81 13.73 2.77
N ALA A 170 12.46 13.19 1.60
CA ALA A 170 11.07 13.06 1.17
C ALA A 170 10.34 12.03 2.04
N GLN A 171 9.09 12.32 2.38
CA GLN A 171 8.25 11.50 3.27
C GLN A 171 8.19 10.02 2.85
N TYR A 172 8.13 9.76 1.54
CA TYR A 172 8.02 8.41 0.98
C TYR A 172 9.30 7.91 0.29
N GLY A 173 10.41 8.64 0.43
CA GLY A 173 11.73 8.21 -0.05
C GLY A 173 11.81 7.94 -1.55
N THR A 174 11.08 8.67 -2.39
CA THR A 174 11.13 8.51 -3.86
C THR A 174 12.54 8.79 -4.38
N ASN A 175 13.15 7.82 -5.06
CA ASN A 175 14.55 7.84 -5.47
C ASN A 175 14.75 8.48 -6.84
N PHE A 176 14.73 9.81 -6.87
CA PHE A 176 15.07 10.56 -8.07
C PHE A 176 16.57 10.46 -8.40
N THR A 177 16.87 10.17 -9.66
CA THR A 177 18.20 10.40 -10.22
C THR A 177 18.32 11.84 -10.72
N VAL A 178 19.52 12.26 -11.10
CA VAL A 178 19.70 13.48 -11.91
C VAL A 178 18.81 13.47 -13.14
N SER A 179 18.31 14.64 -13.56
CA SER A 179 17.48 14.75 -14.77
C SER A 179 18.30 14.60 -16.04
N ILE A 180 17.67 14.10 -17.10
CA ILE A 180 18.36 13.64 -18.30
C ILE A 180 17.74 14.15 -19.61
N GLU A 181 18.56 14.13 -20.66
CA GLU A 181 18.22 14.38 -22.07
C GLU A 181 18.96 13.40 -22.99
N ALA A 182 18.40 13.09 -24.15
CA ALA A 182 19.17 12.42 -25.20
C ALA A 182 20.30 13.34 -25.70
N ALA A 183 21.50 12.81 -25.86
CA ALA A 183 22.67 13.57 -26.33
C ALA A 183 22.49 14.12 -27.76
N HIS A 184 21.67 13.44 -28.57
CA HIS A 184 21.48 13.73 -29.99
C HIS A 184 20.01 13.62 -30.39
N GLY A 185 19.65 14.28 -31.49
CA GLY A 185 18.31 14.17 -32.09
C GLY A 185 17.22 15.01 -31.41
N ILE A 186 17.58 15.81 -30.41
CA ILE A 186 16.69 16.76 -29.73
C ILE A 186 17.06 18.21 -30.03
N SER A 187 16.18 19.13 -29.65
CA SER A 187 16.37 20.58 -29.74
C SER A 187 16.70 21.16 -28.36
N THR A 188 15.68 21.58 -27.61
CA THR A 188 15.78 22.08 -26.24
C THR A 188 15.43 21.03 -25.19
N GLY A 189 14.97 19.85 -25.61
CA GLY A 189 14.64 18.74 -24.71
C GLY A 189 13.22 18.76 -24.15
N ILE A 190 12.53 19.91 -24.09
CA ILE A 190 11.22 20.04 -23.42
C ILE A 190 10.02 19.60 -24.26
N SER A 191 10.19 19.56 -25.59
CA SER A 191 9.11 19.19 -26.51
C SER A 191 8.59 17.77 -26.21
N ALA A 192 7.34 17.47 -26.56
CA ALA A 192 6.83 16.11 -26.37
C ALA A 192 7.63 15.07 -27.18
N ALA A 193 8.11 15.45 -28.37
CA ALA A 193 8.96 14.61 -29.19
C ALA A 193 10.35 14.41 -28.58
N ASP A 194 10.96 15.48 -28.07
CA ASP A 194 12.30 15.45 -27.48
C ASP A 194 12.32 14.60 -26.20
N ARG A 195 11.27 14.73 -25.38
CA ARG A 195 11.07 13.91 -24.17
C ARG A 195 10.81 12.45 -24.47
N ALA A 196 9.98 12.16 -25.48
CA ALA A 196 9.77 10.78 -25.93
C ALA A 196 11.08 10.17 -26.45
N LEU A 197 11.87 10.91 -27.24
CA LEU A 197 13.17 10.46 -27.73
C LEU A 197 14.16 10.23 -26.59
N THR A 198 14.19 11.11 -25.60
CA THR A 198 15.02 10.94 -24.39
C THR A 198 14.69 9.65 -23.66
N ILE A 199 13.40 9.37 -23.42
CA ILE A 199 12.97 8.14 -22.77
C ILE A 199 13.35 6.91 -23.60
N GLN A 200 13.05 6.90 -24.90
CA GLN A 200 13.39 5.80 -25.81
C GLN A 200 14.90 5.53 -25.87
N THR A 201 15.71 6.60 -25.85
CA THR A 201 17.17 6.50 -25.80
C THR A 201 17.62 5.86 -24.48
N ALA A 202 17.10 6.32 -23.34
CA ALA A 202 17.47 5.82 -22.03
C ALA A 202 17.10 4.34 -21.82
N VAL A 203 15.95 3.88 -22.34
CA VAL A 203 15.50 2.49 -22.14
C VAL A 203 15.97 1.53 -23.23
N SER A 204 16.71 2.02 -24.24
CA SER A 204 17.22 1.18 -25.32
C SER A 204 18.16 0.08 -24.79
N PRO A 205 18.01 -1.18 -25.23
CA PRO A 205 18.95 -2.24 -24.88
C PRO A 205 20.40 -1.94 -25.32
N ALA A 206 20.59 -1.09 -26.33
CA ALA A 206 21.90 -0.66 -26.81
C ALA A 206 22.46 0.58 -26.10
N ALA A 207 21.65 1.27 -25.27
CA ALA A 207 22.01 2.54 -24.65
C ALA A 207 23.34 2.46 -23.89
N GLN A 208 24.19 3.46 -24.12
CA GLN A 208 25.42 3.72 -23.39
C GLN A 208 25.28 5.00 -22.55
N PRO A 209 26.10 5.19 -21.49
CA PRO A 209 26.09 6.42 -20.70
C PRO A 209 26.21 7.71 -21.52
N GLU A 210 27.03 7.71 -22.58
CA GLU A 210 27.25 8.86 -23.47
C GLU A 210 26.06 9.22 -24.36
N ASP A 211 25.07 8.33 -24.52
CA ASP A 211 23.85 8.62 -25.26
C ASP A 211 22.91 9.57 -24.50
N ILE A 212 23.18 9.80 -23.20
CA ILE A 212 22.38 10.59 -22.29
C ILE A 212 23.23 11.68 -21.63
N VAL A 213 22.72 12.91 -21.61
CA VAL A 213 23.36 14.07 -20.96
C VAL A 213 22.57 14.55 -19.76
N GLN A 214 23.23 15.27 -18.86
CA GLN A 214 22.63 15.90 -17.69
C GLN A 214 23.06 17.37 -17.58
N PRO A 215 22.20 18.28 -17.06
CA PRO A 215 20.79 18.05 -16.70
C PRO A 215 19.88 17.92 -17.94
N GLY A 216 18.61 17.61 -17.73
CA GLY A 216 17.59 17.63 -18.77
C GLY A 216 16.15 17.68 -18.24
N HIS A 217 15.19 17.27 -19.06
CA HIS A 217 13.75 17.44 -18.81
C HIS A 217 12.96 16.15 -18.56
N ILE A 218 13.65 15.00 -18.54
CA ILE A 218 13.10 13.73 -18.05
C ILE A 218 13.72 13.42 -16.69
N PHE A 219 12.91 12.89 -15.78
CA PHE A 219 13.30 12.61 -14.39
C PHE A 219 13.27 11.10 -14.13
N PRO A 220 14.40 10.39 -14.26
CA PRO A 220 14.44 8.98 -13.96
C PRO A 220 14.30 8.71 -12.46
N LEU A 221 13.66 7.60 -12.15
CA LEU A 221 13.41 7.14 -10.79
C LEU A 221 13.99 5.72 -10.64
N ARG A 222 14.88 5.52 -9.67
CA ARG A 222 15.47 4.19 -9.38
C ARG A 222 14.49 3.38 -8.52
N ALA A 223 13.88 2.37 -9.10
CA ALA A 223 13.03 1.44 -8.36
C ALA A 223 13.86 0.60 -7.38
N GLN A 224 13.28 0.30 -6.22
CA GLN A 224 13.89 -0.63 -5.26
C GLN A 224 13.88 -2.05 -5.79
N LYS A 225 14.97 -2.79 -5.56
CA LYS A 225 15.03 -4.23 -5.83
C LYS A 225 13.91 -4.95 -5.08
N GLY A 226 13.10 -5.72 -5.80
CA GLY A 226 11.92 -6.41 -5.28
C GLY A 226 10.59 -5.67 -5.50
N GLY A 227 10.63 -4.42 -5.97
CA GLY A 227 9.45 -3.71 -6.45
C GLY A 227 8.43 -3.42 -5.34
N VAL A 228 7.14 -3.54 -5.68
CA VAL A 228 6.03 -3.16 -4.79
C VAL A 228 5.95 -3.99 -3.51
N LEU A 229 6.61 -5.15 -3.49
CA LEU A 229 6.72 -6.01 -2.32
C LEU A 229 7.73 -5.47 -1.29
N VAL A 230 8.59 -4.52 -1.69
CA VAL A 230 9.53 -3.82 -0.82
C VAL A 230 9.09 -2.39 -0.55
N ARG A 231 8.64 -1.68 -1.59
CA ARG A 231 8.14 -0.30 -1.49
C ARG A 231 6.90 -0.14 -2.37
N ALA A 232 5.75 0.09 -1.73
CA ALA A 232 4.46 0.24 -2.40
C ALA A 232 4.29 1.64 -3.02
N GLY A 233 5.08 1.97 -4.05
CA GLY A 233 4.99 3.25 -4.77
C GLY A 233 4.82 3.09 -6.29
N HIS A 234 4.40 4.16 -6.96
CA HIS A 234 4.20 4.18 -8.42
C HIS A 234 5.47 3.85 -9.20
N THR A 235 6.64 4.23 -8.67
CA THR A 235 7.96 3.89 -9.22
C THR A 235 8.13 2.38 -9.35
N GLU A 236 7.95 1.64 -8.24
CA GLU A 236 8.07 0.19 -8.24
C GLU A 236 6.96 -0.47 -9.07
N ALA A 237 5.72 0.04 -8.97
CA ALA A 237 4.59 -0.50 -9.72
C ALA A 237 4.82 -0.43 -11.24
N GLY A 238 5.36 0.67 -11.75
CA GLY A 238 5.69 0.82 -13.17
C GLY A 238 6.72 -0.20 -13.66
N VAL A 239 7.80 -0.39 -12.90
CA VAL A 239 8.85 -1.36 -13.23
C VAL A 239 8.32 -2.79 -13.16
N ASP A 240 7.60 -3.14 -12.09
CA ASP A 240 7.04 -4.48 -11.89
C ASP A 240 6.04 -4.85 -12.99
N LEU A 241 5.10 -3.96 -13.30
CA LEU A 241 4.10 -4.21 -14.34
C LEU A 241 4.75 -4.40 -15.71
N ALA A 242 5.77 -3.61 -16.05
CA ALA A 242 6.53 -3.79 -17.29
C ALA A 242 7.25 -5.15 -17.31
N GLN A 243 7.90 -5.53 -16.21
CA GLN A 243 8.59 -6.82 -16.09
C GLN A 243 7.63 -8.01 -16.18
N MET A 244 6.48 -7.96 -15.51
CA MET A 244 5.42 -8.96 -15.61
C MET A 244 4.83 -9.08 -17.02
N CYS A 245 4.93 -8.01 -17.81
CA CYS A 245 4.58 -8.04 -19.22
C CYS A 245 5.66 -8.69 -20.12
N GLY A 246 6.84 -9.02 -19.60
CA GLY A 246 8.00 -9.46 -20.39
C GLY A 246 8.61 -8.33 -21.23
N LEU A 247 8.41 -7.08 -20.80
CA LEU A 247 8.93 -5.88 -21.46
C LEU A 247 10.20 -5.39 -20.76
N ILE A 248 10.84 -4.37 -21.33
CA ILE A 248 11.94 -3.66 -20.67
C ILE A 248 11.44 -3.14 -19.32
N PRO A 249 12.16 -3.39 -18.19
CA PRO A 249 11.69 -3.06 -16.84
C PRO A 249 11.82 -1.56 -16.54
N ALA A 250 11.08 -0.77 -17.31
CA ALA A 250 10.98 0.68 -17.21
C ALA A 250 9.57 1.14 -17.66
N ALA A 251 9.08 2.21 -17.04
CA ALA A 251 7.79 2.80 -17.31
C ALA A 251 7.88 4.32 -17.47
N VAL A 252 6.83 4.95 -17.97
CA VAL A 252 6.64 6.40 -17.92
C VAL A 252 5.42 6.65 -17.06
N ILE A 253 5.58 7.50 -16.05
CA ILE A 253 4.50 7.89 -15.14
C ILE A 253 4.28 9.40 -15.15
N CYS A 254 3.07 9.82 -14.85
CA CYS A 254 2.70 11.22 -14.70
C CYS A 254 1.46 11.33 -13.79
N GLU A 255 1.60 12.03 -12.66
CA GLU A 255 0.52 12.21 -11.70
C GLU A 255 -0.65 12.99 -12.35
N ILE A 256 -1.89 12.60 -12.00
CA ILE A 256 -3.09 13.24 -12.54
C ILE A 256 -3.53 14.36 -11.59
N ILE A 257 -3.52 15.58 -12.12
CA ILE A 257 -3.90 16.81 -11.42
C ILE A 257 -5.25 17.29 -11.98
N ASN A 258 -6.14 17.74 -11.10
CA ASN A 258 -7.41 18.40 -11.42
C ASN A 258 -7.22 19.78 -12.06
N ASP A 259 -8.28 20.32 -12.65
CA ASP A 259 -8.24 21.64 -13.32
C ASP A 259 -7.93 22.81 -12.40
N ASP A 260 -8.24 22.66 -11.11
CA ASP A 260 -7.95 23.64 -10.07
C ASP A 260 -6.52 23.51 -9.49
N GLY A 261 -5.74 22.54 -9.97
CA GLY A 261 -4.38 22.26 -9.51
C GLY A 261 -4.29 21.35 -8.29
N THR A 262 -5.41 20.83 -7.77
CA THR A 262 -5.41 19.80 -6.73
C THR A 262 -5.14 18.42 -7.33
N MET A 263 -4.75 17.45 -6.52
CA MET A 263 -4.53 16.08 -6.99
C MET A 263 -5.86 15.35 -7.22
N ALA A 264 -5.94 14.55 -8.28
CA ALA A 264 -7.12 13.74 -8.56
C ALA A 264 -7.16 12.52 -7.63
N HIS A 265 -8.30 12.30 -6.96
CA HIS A 265 -8.53 11.14 -6.12
C HIS A 265 -9.50 10.18 -6.81
N MET A 266 -9.84 9.06 -6.17
CA MET A 266 -10.60 7.97 -6.80
C MET A 266 -11.88 8.42 -7.56
N PRO A 267 -12.72 9.36 -7.06
CA PRO A 267 -13.87 9.86 -7.83
C PRO A 267 -13.45 10.54 -9.14
N GLU A 268 -12.49 11.46 -9.08
CA GLU A 268 -12.01 12.22 -10.25
C GLU A 268 -11.24 11.31 -11.22
N LEU A 269 -10.44 10.36 -10.70
CA LEU A 269 -9.73 9.36 -11.49
C LEU A 269 -10.70 8.45 -12.24
N THR A 270 -11.83 8.10 -11.64
CA THR A 270 -12.90 7.31 -12.29
C THR A 270 -13.50 8.05 -13.48
N GLU A 271 -13.79 9.36 -13.31
CA GLU A 271 -14.29 10.21 -14.37
C GLU A 271 -13.26 10.38 -15.49
N PHE A 272 -12.00 10.65 -15.13
CA PHE A 272 -10.89 10.77 -16.06
C PHE A 272 -10.68 9.48 -16.87
N ALA A 273 -10.70 8.32 -16.22
CA ALA A 273 -10.59 7.02 -16.85
C ALA A 273 -11.72 6.78 -17.85
N GLN A 274 -12.96 7.09 -17.48
CA GLN A 274 -14.10 6.94 -18.36
C GLN A 274 -14.01 7.88 -19.58
N GLN A 275 -13.65 9.14 -19.36
CA GLN A 275 -13.50 10.14 -20.42
C GLN A 275 -12.45 9.73 -21.46
N HIS A 276 -11.36 9.11 -21.02
CA HIS A 276 -10.22 8.76 -21.87
C HIS A 276 -10.16 7.27 -22.25
N GLY A 277 -11.10 6.45 -21.78
CA GLY A 277 -11.14 5.02 -22.05
C GLY A 277 -9.96 4.24 -21.45
N LEU A 278 -9.52 4.64 -20.27
CA LEU A 278 -8.40 4.03 -19.54
C LEU A 278 -8.91 3.06 -18.46
N LYS A 279 -8.13 2.03 -18.16
CA LYS A 279 -8.38 1.15 -17.01
C LYS A 279 -7.69 1.70 -15.76
N ILE A 280 -8.27 1.41 -14.60
CA ILE A 280 -7.71 1.75 -13.29
C ILE A 280 -7.33 0.45 -12.57
N GLY A 281 -6.10 0.37 -12.05
CA GLY A 281 -5.65 -0.67 -11.13
C GLY A 281 -5.09 -0.06 -9.84
N THR A 282 -4.93 -0.87 -8.80
CA THR A 282 -4.35 -0.42 -7.53
C THR A 282 -3.02 -1.11 -7.23
N ILE A 283 -2.10 -0.42 -6.56
CA ILE A 283 -0.86 -1.04 -6.06
C ILE A 283 -1.18 -2.16 -5.06
N THR A 284 -2.26 -2.03 -4.28
CA THR A 284 -2.71 -3.07 -3.37
C THR A 284 -3.05 -4.37 -4.11
N ASP A 285 -3.83 -4.29 -5.19
CA ASP A 285 -4.17 -5.46 -6.02
C ASP A 285 -2.92 -6.03 -6.71
N LEU A 286 -1.96 -5.17 -7.10
CA LEU A 286 -0.70 -5.60 -7.68
C LEU A 286 0.14 -6.38 -6.65
N ILE A 287 0.24 -5.89 -5.41
CA ILE A 287 0.91 -6.59 -4.31
C ILE A 287 0.25 -7.94 -4.06
N GLU A 288 -1.09 -7.99 -4.00
CA GLU A 288 -1.83 -9.25 -3.80
C GLU A 288 -1.60 -10.23 -4.97
N TYR A 289 -1.64 -9.73 -6.20
CA TYR A 289 -1.43 -10.54 -7.40
C TYR A 289 -0.01 -11.11 -7.47
N ARG A 290 1.03 -10.28 -7.25
CA ARG A 290 2.42 -10.73 -7.21
C ARG A 290 2.65 -11.73 -6.08
N SER A 291 2.13 -11.43 -4.90
CA SER A 291 2.23 -12.32 -3.73
C SER A 291 1.60 -13.70 -3.93
N ARG A 292 0.57 -13.80 -4.78
CA ARG A 292 -0.09 -15.06 -5.17
C ARG A 292 0.65 -15.85 -6.24
N THR A 293 1.34 -15.15 -7.14
CA THR A 293 1.87 -15.73 -8.37
C THR A 293 3.39 -15.90 -8.34
N GLU A 294 4.07 -15.24 -7.41
CA GLU A 294 5.52 -15.26 -7.25
C GLU A 294 5.89 -15.77 -5.85
N THR A 295 6.97 -16.53 -5.77
CA THR A 295 7.56 -16.96 -4.50
C THR A 295 8.85 -16.18 -4.26
N LEU A 296 8.83 -15.32 -3.24
CA LEU A 296 10.00 -14.57 -2.78
C LEU A 296 10.97 -15.42 -1.97
N LEU A 297 10.58 -16.65 -1.64
CA LEU A 297 11.35 -17.55 -0.81
C LEU A 297 11.98 -18.69 -1.63
N GLU A 298 13.13 -19.14 -1.17
CA GLU A 298 13.76 -20.39 -1.55
C GLU A 298 13.84 -21.29 -0.33
N GLU A 299 13.29 -22.51 -0.40
CA GLU A 299 13.44 -23.49 0.68
C GLU A 299 14.79 -24.20 0.53
N MET A 300 15.68 -23.99 1.48
CA MET A 300 17.03 -24.56 1.47
C MET A 300 17.06 -26.01 1.97
N GLY A 301 15.98 -26.46 2.60
CA GLY A 301 15.79 -27.81 3.11
C GLY A 301 15.24 -27.84 4.52
N SER A 302 15.13 -29.05 5.06
CA SER A 302 14.59 -29.27 6.40
C SER A 302 15.30 -30.39 7.14
N SER A 303 15.33 -30.32 8.47
CA SER A 303 15.94 -31.32 9.36
C SER A 303 15.16 -31.46 10.68
N PRO A 304 15.22 -32.61 11.37
CA PRO A 304 14.73 -32.69 12.74
C PRO A 304 15.61 -31.84 13.66
N VAL A 305 14.99 -31.16 14.63
CA VAL A 305 15.66 -30.39 15.67
C VAL A 305 15.09 -30.75 17.04
N HIS A 306 15.98 -30.99 17.99
CA HIS A 306 15.65 -31.22 19.40
C HIS A 306 15.84 -29.92 20.17
N THR A 307 14.76 -29.40 20.74
CA THR A 307 14.78 -28.16 21.53
C THR A 307 14.41 -28.46 22.98
N PRO A 308 14.75 -27.58 23.94
CA PRO A 308 14.28 -27.71 25.33
C PRO A 308 12.75 -27.78 25.46
N TRP A 309 12.03 -27.26 24.46
CA TRP A 309 10.56 -27.21 24.43
C TRP A 309 9.95 -28.33 23.60
N GLY A 310 10.76 -29.30 23.13
CA GLY A 310 10.32 -30.47 22.37
C GLY A 310 10.90 -30.55 20.95
N ASP A 311 10.49 -31.59 20.23
CA ASP A 311 11.00 -31.95 18.91
C ASP A 311 10.21 -31.32 17.76
N PHE A 312 10.92 -30.74 16.80
CA PHE A 312 10.33 -30.11 15.62
C PHE A 312 11.01 -30.58 14.34
N ARG A 313 10.33 -30.43 13.20
CA ARG A 313 10.99 -30.34 11.90
C ARG A 313 11.31 -28.87 11.63
N GLN A 314 12.58 -28.53 11.53
CA GLN A 314 13.02 -27.20 11.14
C GLN A 314 13.09 -27.11 9.63
N HIS A 315 12.42 -26.11 9.04
CA HIS A 315 12.58 -25.70 7.65
C HIS A 315 13.37 -24.40 7.58
N VAL A 316 14.23 -24.26 6.57
CA VAL A 316 15.07 -23.08 6.35
C VAL A 316 14.67 -22.42 5.04
N TYR A 317 14.31 -21.14 5.11
CA TYR A 317 13.92 -20.35 3.95
C TYR A 317 14.86 -19.16 3.77
N VAL A 318 15.24 -18.86 2.53
CA VAL A 318 16.00 -17.65 2.17
C VAL A 318 15.09 -16.72 1.38
N ASP A 319 14.98 -15.46 1.83
CA ASP A 319 14.34 -14.40 1.06
C ASP A 319 15.24 -13.99 -0.11
N LYS A 320 14.77 -14.18 -1.34
CA LYS A 320 15.51 -13.87 -2.57
C LYS A 320 15.82 -12.38 -2.73
N LEU A 321 15.06 -11.51 -2.08
CA LEU A 321 15.23 -10.06 -2.17
C LEU A 321 16.31 -9.55 -1.22
N SER A 322 16.23 -9.99 0.04
CA SER A 322 17.13 -9.50 1.10
C SER A 322 18.33 -10.41 1.36
N GLY A 323 18.27 -11.69 0.95
CA GLY A 323 19.22 -12.73 1.34
C GLY A 323 19.04 -13.21 2.78
N GLU A 324 18.05 -12.69 3.51
CA GLU A 324 17.82 -13.03 4.91
C GLU A 324 17.30 -14.46 5.06
N THR A 325 17.73 -15.12 6.13
CA THR A 325 17.34 -16.50 6.44
C THR A 325 16.26 -16.53 7.51
N HIS A 326 15.14 -17.17 7.20
CA HIS A 326 14.02 -17.40 8.11
C HIS A 326 13.92 -18.88 8.45
N LEU A 327 13.44 -19.18 9.66
CA LEU A 327 13.22 -20.55 10.10
C LEU A 327 11.74 -20.80 10.34
N ALA A 328 11.29 -22.03 10.10
CA ALA A 328 9.98 -22.49 10.57
C ALA A 328 10.16 -23.80 11.35
N LEU A 329 9.67 -23.82 12.59
CA LEU A 329 9.63 -25.00 13.44
C LEU A 329 8.25 -25.63 13.34
N VAL A 330 8.17 -26.84 12.80
CA VAL A 330 6.93 -27.53 12.48
C VAL A 330 6.74 -28.73 13.40
N LYS A 331 5.57 -28.81 14.02
CA LYS A 331 5.06 -29.96 14.76
C LYS A 331 4.01 -30.67 13.91
N GLY A 332 4.14 -31.99 13.79
CA GLY A 332 3.25 -32.82 12.98
C GLY A 332 3.42 -32.55 11.48
N SER A 333 2.36 -32.81 10.71
CA SER A 333 2.30 -32.54 9.28
C SER A 333 1.07 -31.68 8.98
N PRO A 334 1.20 -30.34 8.89
CA PRO A 334 0.08 -29.47 8.57
C PRO A 334 -0.59 -29.87 7.26
N GLN A 335 -1.92 -29.91 7.26
CA GLN A 335 -2.73 -30.21 6.08
C GLN A 335 -3.75 -29.09 5.82
N PRO A 336 -4.12 -28.83 4.55
CA PRO A 336 -5.03 -27.72 4.21
C PRO A 336 -6.44 -27.81 4.80
N ASP A 337 -6.91 -29.00 5.17
CA ASP A 337 -8.23 -29.25 5.75
C ASP A 337 -8.26 -29.20 7.29
N THR A 338 -7.09 -29.30 7.92
CA THR A 338 -6.90 -29.27 9.38
C THR A 338 -6.51 -27.89 9.89
N GLU A 339 -7.01 -27.51 11.08
CA GLU A 339 -6.57 -26.29 11.75
C GLU A 339 -5.14 -26.48 12.30
N THR A 340 -4.23 -25.56 11.95
CA THR A 340 -2.85 -25.53 12.43
C THR A 340 -2.66 -24.39 13.43
N LEU A 341 -2.03 -24.65 14.58
CA LEU A 341 -1.68 -23.59 15.54
C LEU A 341 -0.42 -22.86 15.06
N VAL A 342 -0.51 -21.55 14.83
CA VAL A 342 0.55 -20.77 14.19
C VAL A 342 1.04 -19.67 15.11
N ARG A 343 2.37 -19.52 15.20
CA ARG A 343 3.03 -18.34 15.77
C ARG A 343 3.96 -17.74 14.72
N VAL A 344 3.70 -16.51 14.32
CA VAL A 344 4.70 -15.70 13.61
C VAL A 344 5.45 -14.88 14.65
N HIS A 345 6.73 -15.19 14.85
CA HIS A 345 7.58 -14.58 15.87
C HIS A 345 8.59 -13.65 15.23
N GLU A 346 8.48 -12.36 15.55
CA GLU A 346 9.25 -11.32 14.88
C GLU A 346 9.48 -10.09 15.79
N PRO A 347 10.71 -9.54 15.83
CA PRO A 347 11.92 -10.15 15.29
C PRO A 347 12.38 -11.32 16.17
N PHE A 348 12.85 -12.40 15.56
CA PHE A 348 13.55 -13.45 16.31
C PHE A 348 14.98 -13.00 16.66
N SER A 349 15.40 -13.18 17.92
CA SER A 349 16.71 -12.75 18.39
C SER A 349 17.16 -13.39 19.71
N ALA A 350 18.41 -13.16 20.11
CA ALA A 350 18.91 -13.58 21.42
C ALA A 350 18.13 -13.02 22.62
N MET A 351 17.45 -11.88 22.46
CA MET A 351 16.69 -11.25 23.54
C MET A 351 15.44 -12.05 23.95
N ASP A 352 14.96 -12.94 23.07
CA ASP A 352 13.88 -13.87 23.37
C ASP A 352 14.21 -14.84 24.53
N PHE A 353 15.50 -15.00 24.82
CA PHE A 353 16.02 -15.85 25.90
C PHE A 353 16.65 -15.06 27.04
N LEU A 354 17.10 -13.83 26.80
CA LEU A 354 17.76 -12.99 27.81
C LEU A 354 16.78 -12.14 28.62
N GLN A 355 15.67 -11.69 28.01
CA GLN A 355 14.69 -10.83 28.68
C GLN A 355 13.47 -11.62 29.15
N THR A 356 12.99 -11.31 30.36
CA THR A 356 11.78 -11.92 30.94
C THR A 356 10.49 -11.42 30.29
N ASN A 357 10.50 -10.24 29.69
CA ASN A 357 9.38 -9.71 28.92
C ASN A 357 9.91 -9.05 27.63
N PRO A 358 10.15 -9.84 26.57
CA PRO A 358 10.67 -9.34 25.30
C PRO A 358 9.63 -8.50 24.52
N ARG A 359 8.53 -8.08 25.18
CA ARG A 359 7.47 -7.22 24.63
C ARG A 359 6.70 -7.84 23.45
N HIS A 360 6.85 -9.14 23.24
CA HIS A 360 6.01 -9.96 22.37
C HIS A 360 4.69 -10.33 23.08
N SER A 361 3.62 -10.55 22.31
CA SER A 361 2.35 -11.05 22.84
C SER A 361 2.45 -12.47 23.43
N TRP A 362 3.45 -13.23 22.99
CA TRP A 362 3.84 -14.53 23.52
C TRP A 362 5.37 -14.58 23.62
N PRO A 363 5.95 -14.95 24.77
CA PRO A 363 7.36 -15.32 24.86
C PRO A 363 7.62 -16.55 23.98
N LEU A 364 8.75 -16.56 23.27
CA LEU A 364 9.09 -17.66 22.37
C LEU A 364 9.09 -19.04 23.06
N PRO A 365 9.71 -19.22 24.25
CA PRO A 365 9.63 -20.49 25.00
C PRO A 365 8.19 -21.00 25.18
N GLN A 366 7.29 -20.15 25.66
CA GLN A 366 5.89 -20.52 25.93
C GLN A 366 5.11 -20.83 24.66
N ALA A 367 5.39 -20.10 23.56
CA ALA A 367 4.77 -20.40 22.27
C ALA A 367 5.21 -21.78 21.75
N LEU A 368 6.49 -22.14 21.89
CA LEU A 368 7.00 -23.44 21.46
C LEU A 368 6.44 -24.59 22.32
N GLU A 369 6.34 -24.41 23.64
CA GLU A 369 5.69 -25.36 24.54
C GLU A 369 4.21 -25.57 24.17
N ARG A 370 3.50 -24.46 23.91
CA ARG A 370 2.09 -24.50 23.53
C ARG A 370 1.87 -25.21 22.19
N ILE A 371 2.76 -25.01 21.23
CA ILE A 371 2.75 -25.69 19.93
C ILE A 371 3.02 -27.20 20.08
N GLN A 372 3.87 -27.61 21.03
CA GLN A 372 4.06 -29.04 21.27
C GLN A 372 2.81 -29.75 21.81
N ALA A 373 1.93 -29.02 22.50
CA ALA A 373 0.71 -29.57 23.06
C ALA A 373 -0.39 -29.83 22.02
N VAL A 374 -0.18 -29.48 20.74
CA VAL A 374 -1.13 -29.78 19.64
C VAL A 374 -0.56 -30.78 18.65
N GLU A 375 -1.44 -31.35 17.84
CA GLU A 375 -1.08 -32.28 16.78
C GLU A 375 -0.34 -31.58 15.62
N HIS A 376 -0.81 -30.39 15.23
CA HIS A 376 -0.27 -29.60 14.13
C HIS A 376 0.03 -28.17 14.57
N GLY A 377 1.28 -27.74 14.43
CA GLY A 377 1.61 -26.35 14.67
C GLY A 377 2.91 -25.88 14.04
N VAL A 378 3.01 -24.57 13.84
CA VAL A 378 4.11 -23.92 13.14
C VAL A 378 4.54 -22.67 13.91
N ALA A 379 5.81 -22.59 14.30
CA ALA A 379 6.44 -21.35 14.74
C ALA A 379 7.37 -20.83 13.66
N ILE A 380 7.04 -19.68 13.07
CA ILE A 380 7.91 -18.98 12.12
C ILE A 380 8.78 -18.01 12.89
N LEU A 381 10.10 -18.13 12.73
CA LEU A 381 11.11 -17.27 13.32
C LEU A 381 11.63 -16.34 12.21
N LEU A 382 11.05 -15.15 12.15
CA LEU A 382 11.42 -14.17 11.14
C LEU A 382 12.65 -13.40 11.63
N HIS A 383 13.79 -13.74 11.04
CA HIS A 383 14.99 -12.96 11.21
C HIS A 383 14.82 -11.57 10.60
N ARG A 384 15.23 -10.55 11.36
CA ARG A 384 15.51 -9.21 10.86
C ARG A 384 16.95 -8.89 11.22
N THR A 385 17.68 -8.33 10.27
CA THR A 385 19.00 -7.74 10.52
C THR A 385 18.85 -6.66 11.61
N GLU A 386 19.43 -6.87 12.78
CA GLU A 386 19.45 -5.91 13.88
C GLU A 386 20.80 -5.20 13.89
N ASP A 387 20.82 -3.90 13.58
CA ASP A 387 22.05 -3.10 13.71
C ASP A 387 22.34 -2.72 15.19
N GLY A 388 23.51 -2.15 15.44
CA GLY A 388 23.92 -1.78 16.80
C GLY A 388 22.98 -0.75 17.46
N ALA A 389 22.34 0.12 16.68
CA ALA A 389 21.41 1.12 17.20
C ALA A 389 20.06 0.48 17.57
N ALA A 390 19.55 -0.45 16.77
CA ALA A 390 18.35 -1.22 17.04
C ALA A 390 18.52 -2.08 18.30
N LEU A 391 19.66 -2.76 18.43
CA LEU A 391 19.99 -3.55 19.63
C LEU A 391 20.10 -2.66 20.89
N LEU A 392 20.81 -1.53 20.79
CA LEU A 392 20.93 -0.56 21.89
C LEU A 392 19.55 -0.07 22.34
N ASN A 393 18.71 0.30 21.37
CA ASN A 393 17.35 0.74 21.62
C ASN A 393 16.58 -0.34 22.39
N ARG A 394 16.61 -1.60 21.94
CA ARG A 394 15.83 -2.69 22.55
C ARG A 394 16.31 -3.10 23.94
N THR A 395 17.59 -2.88 24.23
CA THR A 395 18.22 -3.31 25.50
C THR A 395 18.00 -2.30 26.63
N LEU A 396 17.94 -0.99 26.32
CA LEU A 396 17.78 0.04 27.34
C LEU A 396 16.31 0.19 27.81
N PRO A 397 16.07 0.54 29.09
CA PRO A 397 14.73 0.79 29.60
C PRO A 397 14.05 1.94 28.83
N LYS A 398 13.06 1.63 27.99
CA LYS A 398 12.35 2.64 27.19
C LYS A 398 11.21 3.29 27.99
N GLY A 399 11.13 4.62 27.93
CA GLY A 399 9.94 5.39 28.33
C GLY A 399 8.70 5.10 27.46
N LYS A 400 7.51 5.54 27.90
CA LYS A 400 6.19 5.11 27.40
C LYS A 400 5.86 5.43 25.93
N ASN A 401 6.64 6.25 25.21
CA ASN A 401 6.29 6.72 23.86
C ASN A 401 7.37 6.38 22.82
N GLN A 402 7.47 5.11 22.42
CA GLN A 402 8.09 4.77 21.14
C GLN A 402 7.13 3.93 20.32
N THR A 403 6.77 4.44 19.15
CA THR A 403 5.97 3.78 18.13
C THR A 403 6.71 2.54 17.62
N ARG A 404 6.06 1.37 17.69
CA ARG A 404 6.54 0.18 16.97
C ARG A 404 6.20 0.39 15.51
N GLN A 405 7.21 0.58 14.67
CA GLN A 405 7.02 0.57 13.23
C GLN A 405 7.02 -0.91 12.81
N TRP A 406 5.82 -1.45 12.61
CA TRP A 406 5.66 -2.78 12.01
C TRP A 406 5.85 -2.64 10.50
N ASP A 407 6.63 -3.55 9.93
CA ASP A 407 6.85 -3.61 8.49
C ASP A 407 5.80 -4.55 7.88
N SER A 408 5.01 -4.05 6.95
CA SER A 408 4.01 -4.83 6.21
C SER A 408 4.68 -5.93 5.36
N LYS A 409 5.96 -5.75 4.97
CA LYS A 409 6.76 -6.71 4.21
C LYS A 409 6.86 -8.08 4.90
N THR A 410 6.91 -8.10 6.23
CA THR A 410 7.12 -9.35 6.95
C THR A 410 5.88 -10.24 7.01
N TYR A 411 4.68 -9.67 6.89
CA TYR A 411 3.45 -10.45 6.81
C TYR A 411 3.39 -11.28 5.53
N GLY A 412 3.89 -10.74 4.40
CA GLY A 412 3.96 -11.46 3.13
C GLY A 412 4.91 -12.67 3.19
N ILE A 413 6.10 -12.50 3.79
CA ILE A 413 7.07 -13.59 3.97
C ILE A 413 6.48 -14.69 4.87
N GLY A 414 5.93 -14.32 6.03
CA GLY A 414 5.31 -15.28 6.94
C GLY A 414 4.17 -16.05 6.27
N ALA A 415 3.33 -15.37 5.49
CA ALA A 415 2.24 -16.00 4.75
C ALA A 415 2.73 -16.98 3.68
N GLN A 416 3.78 -16.65 2.92
CA GLN A 416 4.38 -17.56 1.94
C GLN A 416 5.00 -18.80 2.59
N ILE A 417 5.66 -18.65 3.75
CA ILE A 417 6.18 -19.79 4.52
C ILE A 417 5.03 -20.72 4.93
N LEU A 418 3.93 -20.18 5.45
CA LEU A 418 2.76 -20.99 5.83
C LEU A 418 2.14 -21.71 4.64
N ALA A 419 2.00 -21.03 3.50
CA ALA A 419 1.49 -21.63 2.27
C ALA A 419 2.39 -22.78 1.77
N ASN A 420 3.72 -22.61 1.79
CA ASN A 420 4.69 -23.66 1.44
C ASN A 420 4.60 -24.87 2.40
N LEU A 421 4.29 -24.62 3.67
CA LEU A 421 4.06 -25.65 4.67
C LEU A 421 2.66 -26.29 4.60
N HIS A 422 1.87 -26.00 3.55
CA HIS A 422 0.52 -26.51 3.33
C HIS A 422 -0.49 -26.11 4.42
N VAL A 423 -0.21 -25.04 5.16
CA VAL A 423 -1.18 -24.44 6.08
C VAL A 423 -2.23 -23.71 5.27
N LYS A 424 -3.50 -23.94 5.59
CA LYS A 424 -4.63 -23.21 5.01
C LYS A 424 -5.52 -22.64 6.09
N LYS A 425 -5.94 -23.46 7.07
CA LYS A 425 -6.70 -23.03 8.24
C LYS A 425 -5.76 -22.89 9.43
N MET A 426 -5.76 -21.72 10.07
CA MET A 426 -4.88 -21.48 11.20
C MET A 426 -5.53 -20.72 12.36
N ARG A 427 -5.14 -21.13 13.56
CA ARG A 427 -5.35 -20.37 14.79
C ARG A 427 -4.04 -19.68 15.17
N VAL A 428 -4.07 -18.37 15.39
CA VAL A 428 -2.86 -17.57 15.60
C VAL A 428 -2.61 -17.34 17.10
N LEU A 429 -1.42 -17.71 17.58
CA LEU A 429 -0.91 -17.35 18.90
C LEU A 429 -0.53 -15.86 18.93
N GLY A 430 -1.43 -15.01 19.42
CA GLY A 430 -1.25 -13.57 19.38
C GLY A 430 -2.52 -12.80 19.73
N GLN A 431 -2.43 -11.48 19.66
CA GLN A 431 -3.57 -10.59 19.87
C GLN A 431 -4.39 -10.49 18.58
N PRO A 432 -5.73 -10.36 18.66
CA PRO A 432 -6.56 -10.12 17.48
C PRO A 432 -6.08 -8.90 16.71
N SER A 433 -5.79 -9.08 15.43
CA SER A 433 -5.40 -8.02 14.51
C SER A 433 -6.13 -8.17 13.20
N SER A 434 -6.33 -7.05 12.49
CA SER A 434 -6.84 -7.07 11.12
C SER A 434 -5.73 -7.59 10.20
N LEU A 435 -5.67 -8.91 10.01
CA LEU A 435 -4.75 -9.54 9.07
C LEU A 435 -5.32 -9.42 7.64
N THR A 436 -5.36 -8.19 7.11
CA THR A 436 -5.76 -7.91 5.74
C THR A 436 -4.69 -8.43 4.77
N GLY A 437 -5.07 -9.23 3.78
CA GLY A 437 -4.16 -9.76 2.74
C GLY A 437 -3.82 -11.25 2.85
N LEU A 438 -4.19 -11.94 3.94
CA LEU A 438 -3.94 -13.39 4.09
C LEU A 438 -4.79 -14.27 3.17
N THR A 439 -5.98 -13.80 2.81
CA THR A 439 -6.83 -14.40 1.77
C THR A 439 -6.13 -14.42 0.41
N GLY A 440 -5.19 -13.50 0.19
CA GLY A 440 -4.18 -13.51 -0.87
C GLY A 440 -3.50 -14.87 -0.98
N PHE A 441 -2.94 -15.34 0.12
CA PHE A 441 -2.12 -16.56 0.19
C PHE A 441 -2.94 -17.84 0.37
N GLY A 442 -4.27 -17.76 0.26
CA GLY A 442 -5.16 -18.89 0.56
C GLY A 442 -5.23 -19.25 2.05
N LEU A 443 -4.79 -18.36 2.94
CA LEU A 443 -4.79 -18.57 4.38
C LEU A 443 -6.09 -18.06 5.01
N GLU A 444 -6.67 -18.86 5.88
CA GLU A 444 -7.90 -18.62 6.65
C GLU A 444 -7.57 -18.60 8.14
N VAL A 445 -7.78 -17.45 8.78
CA VAL A 445 -7.63 -17.30 10.23
C VAL A 445 -8.92 -17.72 10.92
N THR A 446 -8.90 -18.84 11.62
CA THR A 446 -10.07 -19.39 12.33
C THR A 446 -10.22 -18.80 13.73
N GLY A 447 -9.16 -18.21 14.30
CA GLY A 447 -9.20 -17.54 15.59
C GLY A 447 -7.84 -17.09 16.08
N PHE A 448 -7.84 -16.43 17.23
CA PHE A 448 -6.65 -16.01 17.96
C PHE A 448 -6.63 -16.63 19.35
N GLU A 449 -5.45 -16.95 19.85
CA GLU A 449 -5.22 -17.42 21.21
C GLU A 449 -4.26 -16.47 21.92
N SER A 450 -4.77 -15.80 22.97
CA SER A 450 -4.00 -14.97 23.88
C SER A 450 -3.33 -15.82 24.94
N LEU A 451 -2.24 -15.30 25.52
CA LEU A 451 -1.56 -15.94 26.64
C LEU A 451 -2.34 -15.81 27.97
N GLU A 452 -3.23 -14.80 28.05
CA GLU A 452 -4.13 -14.55 29.20
C GLU A 452 -5.42 -15.33 29.13
#